data_AF-A0A158JNC4-F1
#
_entry.id   AF-A0A158JNC4-F1
#
_cell.length_a   1.000
_cell.length_b   1.000
_cell.length_c   1.000
_cell.angle_alpha   90.00
_cell.angle_beta   90.00
_cell.angle_gamma   90.00
#
_symmetry.space_group_name_H-M   'P 1'
#
loop_
_entity.id
_entity.type
_entity.pdbx_description
1 polymer ?
#
loop_
_entity_poly.entity_id
_entity_poly.type
_entity_poly.pdbx_seq_one_letter_code
_entity_poly.pdbx_strand_id
1 'polypeptide(L)'
;MVALHLDRDTRPAGGNSCRLRLAKPFAGANQTGFHFPLIDGTEVLVGFHDGDPDRPFIAHVMHNARAPDVIVNDQRWLSRNVLRTQSNNTLQMEDWDNEQHIKLATEHGKSQLTLGHSVNRKREKRGAGFELRTDMKGAIRAGQGLFLSADAQPLANGRHLDMKAALGQLQVALAQAQGLAQAASVAKAEIADLKAENEWLKNSVNELKEAVMLLSSPEGIALATPDRVSVAAGCDVNIATSAGFNVNAQRNASVAASDTLSLFAHNGGAKLFAARGKVLVQAQSDAMELVAQKDMHLTSASGTLIANAANGVVLHGGGTAYVKVSGDNVEIGGAGNLILKIIGIDKSGPGSLSMPLPKFEQTTIGHDEHFILSDRLTGLPAANRPYRIQLADGQVIEGVTSGTGATSLKAGDIAQGMTLLTKKSTEA
;
A
#
# COMPACT_ATOMS: atom_id res chain seq x y z
N MET A 1 -32.84 -44.22 9.66
CA MET A 1 -33.99 -45.14 9.72
C MET A 1 -34.60 -45.14 8.34
N VAL A 2 -35.06 -46.27 7.84
CA VAL A 2 -35.58 -46.41 6.47
C VAL A 2 -37.02 -46.91 6.58
N ALA A 3 -37.94 -46.30 5.83
CA ALA A 3 -39.27 -46.86 5.63
C ALA A 3 -39.18 -47.95 4.56
N LEU A 4 -39.27 -49.21 4.97
CA LEU A 4 -39.27 -50.33 4.03
C LEU A 4 -40.64 -50.40 3.36
N HIS A 5 -40.71 -50.30 2.02
CA HIS A 5 -41.99 -50.29 1.30
C HIS A 5 -42.84 -51.57 1.49
N LEU A 6 -42.22 -52.67 1.89
CA LEU A 6 -42.90 -53.93 2.22
C LEU A 6 -43.55 -53.92 3.61
N ASP A 7 -43.11 -53.02 4.51
CA ASP A 7 -43.71 -52.83 5.82
C ASP A 7 -44.96 -51.95 5.68
N ARG A 8 -46.13 -52.53 5.94
CA ARG A 8 -47.44 -51.86 5.82
C ARG A 8 -47.92 -51.27 7.14
N ASP A 9 -47.18 -51.50 8.23
CA ASP A 9 -47.58 -51.01 9.54
C ASP A 9 -47.36 -49.50 9.65
N THR A 10 -48.30 -48.83 10.31
CA THR A 10 -48.15 -47.40 10.59
C THR A 10 -47.23 -47.24 11.78
N ARG A 11 -46.05 -46.68 11.54
CA ARG A 11 -45.04 -46.41 12.58
C ARG A 11 -44.88 -44.90 12.80
N PRO A 12 -44.47 -44.47 14.01
CA PRO A 12 -44.14 -43.07 14.25
C PRO A 12 -42.95 -42.63 13.40
N ALA A 13 -42.91 -41.36 13.01
CA ALA A 13 -41.82 -40.80 12.23
C ALA A 13 -40.46 -41.06 12.90
N GLY A 14 -39.50 -41.59 12.13
CA GLY A 14 -38.21 -42.00 12.66
C GLY A 14 -38.20 -43.34 13.40
N GLY A 15 -39.33 -44.07 13.46
CA GLY A 15 -39.45 -45.42 14.06
C GLY A 15 -39.56 -46.56 13.05
N ASN A 16 -39.29 -46.30 11.76
CA ASN A 16 -39.62 -47.21 10.66
C ASN A 16 -38.71 -48.44 10.51
N SER A 17 -37.51 -48.44 11.11
CA SER A 17 -36.55 -49.56 11.06
C SER A 17 -35.61 -49.47 12.27
N CYS A 18 -34.58 -50.32 12.38
CA CYS A 18 -33.40 -50.00 13.21
C CYS A 18 -32.48 -48.99 12.49
N ARG A 19 -31.45 -48.47 13.17
CA ARG A 19 -30.45 -47.61 12.51
C ARG A 19 -29.59 -48.44 11.57
N LEU A 20 -29.67 -48.14 10.27
CA LEU A 20 -28.88 -48.81 9.24
C LEU A 20 -27.58 -48.06 8.96
N ARG A 21 -26.51 -48.81 8.70
CA ARG A 21 -25.24 -48.26 8.20
C ARG A 21 -25.36 -47.94 6.71
N LEU A 22 -24.80 -46.83 6.27
CA LEU A 22 -24.66 -46.50 4.85
C LEU A 22 -23.31 -46.99 4.35
N ALA A 23 -23.32 -47.84 3.31
CA ALA A 23 -22.14 -48.16 2.53
C ALA A 23 -21.68 -46.90 1.81
N LYS A 24 -20.41 -46.54 1.99
CA LYS A 24 -19.80 -45.31 1.47
C LYS A 24 -18.61 -45.69 0.60
N PRO A 25 -18.27 -44.88 -0.45
CA PRO A 25 -17.07 -45.11 -1.26
C PRO A 25 -15.79 -45.24 -0.43
N PHE A 26 -15.70 -44.52 0.70
CA PHE A 26 -14.66 -44.68 1.69
C PHE A 26 -15.20 -44.38 3.10
N ALA A 27 -14.81 -45.19 4.09
CA ALA A 27 -15.07 -45.00 5.51
C ALA A 27 -13.97 -45.70 6.33
N GLY A 28 -13.44 -45.06 7.37
CA GLY A 28 -12.35 -45.59 8.18
C GLY A 28 -12.23 -44.97 9.58
N ALA A 29 -11.17 -45.35 10.31
CA ALA A 29 -10.85 -44.80 11.63
C ALA A 29 -10.59 -43.27 11.58
N ASN A 30 -10.56 -42.61 12.74
CA ASN A 30 -10.27 -41.17 12.88
C ASN A 30 -11.19 -40.24 12.06
N GLN A 31 -12.48 -40.58 11.96
CA GLN A 31 -13.49 -39.81 11.22
C GLN A 31 -13.17 -39.65 9.71
N THR A 32 -12.45 -40.61 9.12
CA THR A 32 -12.14 -40.60 7.68
C THR A 32 -13.29 -41.20 6.86
N GLY A 33 -13.60 -40.62 5.69
CA GLY A 33 -14.63 -41.14 4.79
C GLY A 33 -15.39 -40.09 3.98
N PHE A 34 -16.37 -40.56 3.21
CA PHE A 34 -17.33 -39.73 2.48
C PHE A 34 -18.49 -39.33 3.41
N HIS A 35 -18.55 -38.07 3.82
CA HIS A 35 -19.51 -37.60 4.83
C HIS A 35 -20.69 -36.83 4.26
N PHE A 36 -21.34 -37.40 3.24
CA PHE A 36 -22.62 -36.87 2.74
C PHE A 36 -23.78 -37.47 3.55
N PRO A 37 -24.55 -36.67 4.30
CA PRO A 37 -25.70 -37.17 5.02
C PRO A 37 -26.83 -37.51 4.04
N LEU A 38 -27.57 -38.58 4.36
CA LEU A 38 -28.87 -38.79 3.73
C LEU A 38 -29.87 -37.80 4.32
N ILE A 39 -30.75 -37.33 3.46
CA ILE A 39 -31.78 -36.35 3.82
C ILE A 39 -33.13 -37.10 3.85
N ASP A 40 -34.08 -36.61 4.64
CA ASP A 40 -35.38 -37.26 4.71
C ASP A 40 -36.04 -37.33 3.32
N GLY A 41 -36.72 -38.45 3.05
CA GLY A 41 -37.27 -38.75 1.73
C GLY A 41 -36.27 -39.21 0.66
N THR A 42 -34.98 -39.37 0.98
CA THR A 42 -34.01 -39.99 0.05
C THR A 42 -34.35 -41.46 -0.16
N GLU A 43 -34.54 -41.86 -1.41
CA GLU A 43 -34.78 -43.25 -1.75
C GLU A 43 -33.47 -44.03 -1.77
N VAL A 44 -33.48 -45.20 -1.15
CA VAL A 44 -32.28 -46.01 -0.93
C VAL A 44 -32.54 -47.48 -1.25
N LEU A 45 -31.50 -48.16 -1.72
CA LEU A 45 -31.50 -49.62 -1.80
C LEU A 45 -30.92 -50.21 -0.52
N VAL A 46 -31.68 -51.10 0.11
CA VAL A 46 -31.25 -51.84 1.29
C VAL A 46 -30.67 -53.18 0.85
N GLY A 47 -29.41 -53.42 1.20
CA GLY A 47 -28.74 -54.71 1.09
C GLY A 47 -28.73 -55.43 2.44
N PHE A 48 -28.48 -56.73 2.41
CA PHE A 48 -28.43 -57.59 3.58
C PHE A 48 -27.11 -58.35 3.57
N HIS A 49 -26.34 -58.28 4.66
CA HIS A 49 -25.07 -59.01 4.74
C HIS A 49 -25.32 -60.51 4.61
N ASP A 50 -24.63 -61.17 3.68
CA ASP A 50 -24.76 -62.60 3.39
C ASP A 50 -26.21 -63.05 3.09
N GLY A 51 -27.09 -62.12 2.69
CA GLY A 51 -28.51 -62.39 2.46
C GLY A 51 -29.36 -62.49 3.73
N ASP A 52 -28.82 -62.17 4.92
CA ASP A 52 -29.50 -62.22 6.22
C ASP A 52 -30.42 -61.00 6.44
N PRO A 53 -31.76 -61.16 6.46
CA PRO A 53 -32.71 -60.07 6.68
C PRO A 53 -32.53 -59.31 8.00
N ASP A 54 -31.88 -59.92 8.99
CA ASP A 54 -31.61 -59.31 10.30
C ASP A 54 -30.35 -58.42 10.29
N ARG A 55 -29.59 -58.40 9.18
CA ARG A 55 -28.39 -57.56 9.01
C ARG A 55 -28.48 -56.56 7.84
N PRO A 56 -29.52 -55.69 7.84
CA PRO A 56 -29.69 -54.69 6.79
C PRO A 56 -28.62 -53.58 6.83
N PHE A 57 -28.27 -53.10 5.65
CA PHE A 57 -27.48 -51.88 5.46
C PHE A 57 -27.96 -51.14 4.19
N ILE A 58 -27.71 -49.84 4.11
CA ILE A 58 -28.01 -49.07 2.91
C ILE A 58 -26.86 -49.26 1.92
N ALA A 59 -27.13 -49.88 0.77
CA ALA A 59 -26.13 -50.17 -0.25
C ALA A 59 -25.92 -49.02 -1.24
N HIS A 60 -27.02 -48.40 -1.71
CA HIS A 60 -27.01 -47.33 -2.70
C HIS A 60 -28.13 -46.31 -2.46
N VAL A 61 -28.02 -45.15 -3.11
CA VAL A 61 -29.04 -44.11 -3.18
C VAL A 61 -29.55 -44.05 -4.61
N MET A 62 -30.85 -43.83 -4.79
CA MET A 62 -31.49 -43.80 -6.10
C MET A 62 -32.18 -42.47 -6.37
N HIS A 63 -32.09 -42.02 -7.62
CA HIS A 63 -32.95 -40.97 -8.14
C HIS A 63 -34.35 -41.52 -8.41
N ASN A 64 -35.35 -40.65 -8.32
CA ASN A 64 -36.74 -41.00 -8.60
C ASN A 64 -37.47 -39.85 -9.28
N ALA A 65 -38.75 -40.03 -9.60
CA ALA A 65 -39.54 -39.04 -10.34
C ALA A 65 -39.66 -37.67 -9.63
N ARG A 66 -39.48 -37.62 -8.30
CA ARG A 66 -39.50 -36.36 -7.52
C ARG A 66 -38.12 -35.74 -7.36
N ALA A 67 -37.07 -36.57 -7.36
CA ALA A 67 -35.67 -36.17 -7.25
C ALA A 67 -34.85 -36.82 -8.38
N PRO A 68 -35.02 -36.36 -9.64
CA PRO A 68 -34.33 -36.94 -10.78
C PRO A 68 -32.83 -36.62 -10.74
N ASP A 69 -32.04 -37.40 -11.49
CA ASP A 69 -30.67 -37.01 -11.78
C ASP A 69 -30.68 -35.71 -12.58
N VAL A 70 -29.75 -34.82 -12.26
CA VAL A 70 -29.58 -33.56 -12.99
C VAL A 70 -28.65 -33.69 -14.18
N ILE A 71 -27.85 -34.76 -14.24
CA ILE A 71 -27.00 -35.09 -15.36
C ILE A 71 -27.75 -36.08 -16.25
N VAL A 72 -28.40 -35.58 -17.29
CA VAL A 72 -29.19 -36.40 -18.22
C VAL A 72 -28.67 -36.25 -19.66
N ASN A 73 -29.10 -37.15 -20.54
CA ASN A 73 -28.71 -37.16 -21.97
C ASN A 73 -29.35 -36.02 -22.79
N ASP A 74 -29.85 -34.98 -22.14
CA ASP A 74 -30.36 -33.79 -22.81
C ASP A 74 -29.35 -32.64 -22.74
N GLN A 75 -29.44 -31.74 -23.73
CA GLN A 75 -28.86 -30.40 -23.70
C GLN A 75 -27.47 -30.27 -23.06
N ARG A 76 -26.43 -30.93 -23.60
CA ARG A 76 -25.02 -30.71 -23.20
C ARG A 76 -24.74 -31.04 -21.71
N TRP A 77 -25.68 -31.67 -21.00
CA TRP A 77 -25.46 -32.06 -19.61
C TRP A 77 -24.57 -33.29 -19.48
N LEU A 78 -24.47 -34.14 -20.51
CA LEU A 78 -23.57 -35.31 -20.53
C LEU A 78 -22.09 -34.99 -20.29
N SER A 79 -21.63 -33.80 -20.65
CA SER A 79 -20.24 -33.39 -20.44
C SER A 79 -19.99 -32.78 -19.06
N ARG A 80 -21.00 -32.78 -18.17
CA ARG A 80 -20.90 -32.18 -16.84
C ARG A 80 -20.79 -33.22 -15.75
N ASN A 81 -19.75 -33.06 -14.94
CA ASN A 81 -19.55 -33.79 -13.71
C ASN A 81 -19.79 -32.84 -12.53
N VAL A 82 -20.73 -33.17 -11.63
CA VAL A 82 -21.15 -32.25 -10.56
C VAL A 82 -21.26 -32.96 -9.22
N LEU A 83 -20.57 -32.42 -8.21
CA LEU A 83 -20.81 -32.70 -6.80
C LEU A 83 -21.53 -31.50 -6.20
N ARG A 84 -22.77 -31.69 -5.76
CA ARG A 84 -23.64 -30.61 -5.25
C ARG A 84 -24.33 -30.98 -3.95
N THR A 85 -24.27 -30.08 -2.97
CA THR A 85 -24.98 -30.23 -1.69
C THR A 85 -26.39 -29.60 -1.74
N GLN A 86 -27.23 -29.86 -0.72
CA GLN A 86 -28.59 -29.28 -0.60
C GLN A 86 -28.61 -27.76 -0.78
N SER A 87 -27.67 -27.05 -0.15
CA SER A 87 -27.57 -25.58 -0.23
C SER A 87 -26.84 -25.09 -1.49
N ASN A 88 -26.69 -25.95 -2.50
CA ASN A 88 -26.05 -25.65 -3.78
C ASN A 88 -24.55 -25.29 -3.68
N ASN A 89 -23.84 -25.80 -2.65
CA ASN A 89 -22.37 -25.82 -2.70
C ASN A 89 -21.97 -26.80 -3.79
N THR A 90 -21.22 -26.33 -4.77
CA THR A 90 -21.03 -27.01 -6.05
C THR A 90 -19.56 -27.10 -6.39
N LEU A 91 -19.07 -28.31 -6.67
CA LEU A 91 -17.89 -28.57 -7.48
C LEU A 91 -18.37 -29.11 -8.83
N GLN A 92 -18.12 -28.38 -9.90
CA GLN A 92 -18.52 -28.74 -11.25
C GLN A 92 -17.30 -28.78 -12.17
N MET A 93 -17.24 -29.80 -13.02
CA MET A 93 -16.27 -29.94 -14.11
C MET A 93 -17.06 -30.09 -15.42
N GLU A 94 -16.72 -29.28 -16.42
CA GLU A 94 -17.29 -29.33 -17.78
C GLU A 94 -16.22 -29.85 -18.74
N ASP A 95 -16.54 -30.91 -19.46
CA ASP A 95 -15.63 -31.60 -20.40
C ASP A 95 -15.98 -31.31 -21.87
N TRP A 96 -16.91 -30.40 -22.13
CA TRP A 96 -17.25 -30.05 -23.51
C TRP A 96 -16.05 -29.48 -24.24
N ASP A 97 -15.82 -29.98 -25.46
CA ASP A 97 -14.63 -29.66 -26.21
C ASP A 97 -14.47 -28.14 -26.43
N ASN A 98 -13.25 -27.64 -26.21
CA ASN A 98 -12.86 -26.22 -26.24
C ASN A 98 -13.61 -25.28 -25.28
N GLU A 99 -14.44 -25.82 -24.39
CA GLU A 99 -15.22 -25.06 -23.42
C GLU A 99 -15.09 -25.68 -22.02
N GLN A 100 -13.94 -26.28 -21.73
CA GLN A 100 -13.69 -26.90 -20.44
C GLN A 100 -13.57 -25.87 -19.33
N HIS A 101 -14.17 -26.18 -18.18
CA HIS A 101 -14.03 -25.36 -16.99
C HIS A 101 -14.20 -26.17 -15.70
N ILE A 102 -13.62 -25.66 -14.63
CA ILE A 102 -13.86 -26.13 -13.26
C ILE A 102 -14.47 -24.98 -12.47
N LYS A 103 -15.53 -25.25 -11.72
CA LYS A 103 -16.20 -24.30 -10.85
C LYS A 103 -16.32 -24.86 -9.44
N LEU A 104 -15.80 -24.12 -8.46
CA LEU A 104 -16.05 -24.33 -7.05
C LEU A 104 -16.84 -23.14 -6.51
N ALA A 105 -18.07 -23.36 -6.03
CA ALA A 105 -18.98 -22.27 -5.69
C ALA A 105 -19.87 -22.57 -4.48
N THR A 106 -20.25 -21.50 -3.78
CA THR A 106 -21.30 -21.50 -2.77
C THR A 106 -22.33 -20.40 -3.08
N GLU A 107 -23.56 -20.54 -2.56
CA GLU A 107 -24.58 -19.50 -2.67
C GLU A 107 -24.27 -18.26 -1.82
N HIS A 108 -23.52 -18.42 -0.72
CA HIS A 108 -23.21 -17.32 0.19
C HIS A 108 -22.28 -16.28 -0.44
N GLY A 109 -22.80 -15.06 -0.65
CA GLY A 109 -22.13 -14.02 -1.42
C GLY A 109 -21.80 -14.42 -2.87
N LYS A 110 -22.42 -15.52 -3.32
CA LYS A 110 -22.08 -16.22 -4.56
C LYS A 110 -20.56 -16.38 -4.77
N SER A 111 -19.87 -16.71 -3.68
CA SER A 111 -18.42 -16.82 -3.66
C SER A 111 -17.98 -18.02 -4.51
N GLN A 112 -17.11 -17.80 -5.48
CA GLN A 112 -16.70 -18.83 -6.43
C GLN A 112 -15.27 -18.66 -6.94
N LEU A 113 -14.63 -19.80 -7.22
CA LEU A 113 -13.45 -19.92 -8.06
C LEU A 113 -13.87 -20.64 -9.35
N THR A 114 -13.64 -19.99 -10.50
CA THR A 114 -13.86 -20.58 -11.83
C THR A 114 -12.56 -20.60 -12.60
N LEU A 115 -12.21 -21.73 -13.22
CA LEU A 115 -11.02 -21.94 -14.04
C LEU A 115 -11.43 -22.36 -15.45
N GLY A 116 -10.80 -21.83 -16.50
CA GLY A 116 -11.10 -22.16 -17.90
C GLY A 116 -12.21 -21.30 -18.50
N HIS A 117 -13.10 -21.94 -19.27
CA HIS A 117 -14.19 -21.30 -20.00
C HIS A 117 -15.36 -20.92 -19.07
N SER A 118 -15.36 -19.70 -18.55
CA SER A 118 -16.39 -19.25 -17.61
C SER A 118 -17.69 -18.91 -18.33
N VAL A 119 -18.84 -19.43 -17.86
CA VAL A 119 -20.17 -19.17 -18.43
C VAL A 119 -21.13 -18.51 -17.44
N ASN A 120 -22.20 -17.90 -17.96
CA ASN A 120 -23.34 -17.44 -17.18
C ASN A 120 -24.40 -18.54 -16.98
N ARG A 121 -25.52 -18.21 -16.30
CA ARG A 121 -26.60 -19.17 -16.04
C ARG A 121 -27.27 -19.71 -17.33
N LYS A 122 -27.21 -18.94 -18.42
CA LYS A 122 -27.70 -19.32 -19.75
C LYS A 122 -26.68 -20.12 -20.56
N ARG A 123 -25.49 -20.39 -20.00
CA ARG A 123 -24.33 -21.04 -20.67
C ARG A 123 -23.64 -20.16 -21.71
N GLU A 124 -23.90 -18.86 -21.70
CA GLU A 124 -23.19 -17.92 -22.57
C GLU A 124 -21.83 -17.62 -21.94
N LYS A 125 -20.79 -17.58 -22.77
CA LYS A 125 -19.42 -17.25 -22.34
C LYS A 125 -19.40 -15.89 -21.63
N ARG A 126 -18.85 -15.88 -20.42
CA ARG A 126 -18.59 -14.69 -19.60
C ARG A 126 -17.12 -14.28 -19.64
N GLY A 127 -16.22 -15.25 -19.76
CA GLY A 127 -14.78 -15.01 -19.73
C GLY A 127 -13.96 -16.28 -19.96
N ALA A 128 -12.65 -16.13 -19.97
CA ALA A 128 -11.69 -17.23 -20.02
C ALA A 128 -10.49 -16.91 -19.11
N GLY A 129 -9.88 -17.93 -18.51
CA GLY A 129 -8.78 -17.78 -17.55
C GLY A 129 -9.19 -18.25 -16.17
N PHE A 130 -9.03 -17.41 -15.14
CA PHE A 130 -9.56 -17.70 -13.81
C PHE A 130 -10.36 -16.50 -13.27
N GLU A 131 -11.38 -16.78 -12.47
CA GLU A 131 -12.15 -15.78 -11.74
C GLU A 131 -12.24 -16.23 -10.28
N LEU A 132 -11.71 -15.42 -9.37
CA LEU A 132 -12.01 -15.49 -7.94
C LEU A 132 -12.93 -14.32 -7.60
N ARG A 133 -14.17 -14.60 -7.22
CA ARG A 133 -15.15 -13.54 -6.91
C ARG A 133 -16.00 -13.84 -5.68
N THR A 134 -16.52 -12.78 -5.09
CA THR A 134 -17.52 -12.79 -4.03
C THR A 134 -18.20 -11.43 -3.93
N ASP A 135 -19.46 -11.40 -3.51
CA ASP A 135 -20.16 -10.15 -3.14
C ASP A 135 -19.81 -9.72 -1.69
N MET A 136 -19.00 -10.52 -0.98
CA MET A 136 -18.58 -10.32 0.40
C MET A 136 -17.12 -9.84 0.47
N LYS A 137 -16.55 -9.81 1.69
CA LYS A 137 -15.14 -9.47 1.90
C LYS A 137 -14.23 -10.55 1.30
N GLY A 138 -13.21 -10.12 0.54
CA GLY A 138 -12.15 -10.99 0.03
C GLY A 138 -10.82 -10.75 0.74
N ALA A 139 -10.00 -11.78 0.87
CA ALA A 139 -8.63 -11.66 1.36
C ALA A 139 -7.72 -12.67 0.64
N ILE A 140 -6.57 -12.19 0.16
CA ILE A 140 -5.46 -13.01 -0.31
C ILE A 140 -4.31 -12.77 0.67
N ARG A 141 -3.84 -13.83 1.33
CA ARG A 141 -2.76 -13.75 2.32
C ARG A 141 -1.69 -14.76 1.97
N ALA A 142 -0.47 -14.28 1.79
CA ALA A 142 0.70 -15.10 1.51
C ALA A 142 1.84 -14.68 2.45
N GLY A 143 2.06 -15.46 3.52
CA GLY A 143 3.00 -15.13 4.59
C GLY A 143 4.48 -15.19 4.19
N GLN A 144 4.78 -15.70 2.99
CA GLN A 144 6.12 -15.72 2.37
C GLN A 144 6.20 -14.76 1.18
N GLY A 145 5.27 -13.81 1.06
CA GLY A 145 5.21 -12.81 -0.01
C GLY A 145 4.17 -13.13 -1.10
N LEU A 146 3.86 -12.13 -1.92
CA LEU A 146 2.83 -12.19 -2.97
C LEU A 146 3.34 -11.61 -4.30
N PHE A 147 3.39 -12.43 -5.35
CA PHE A 147 3.71 -11.99 -6.71
C PHE A 147 2.43 -11.92 -7.56
N LEU A 148 2.08 -10.73 -8.04
CA LEU A 148 1.00 -10.51 -9.00
C LEU A 148 1.60 -10.06 -10.32
N SER A 149 1.40 -10.88 -11.36
CA SER A 149 2.04 -10.66 -12.66
C SER A 149 1.09 -10.87 -13.83
N ALA A 150 1.22 -10.00 -14.83
CA ALA A 150 0.66 -10.19 -16.18
C ALA A 150 1.72 -10.67 -17.19
N ASP A 151 2.91 -11.05 -16.73
CA ASP A 151 3.96 -11.65 -17.55
C ASP A 151 3.54 -13.06 -17.98
N ALA A 152 3.62 -13.34 -19.28
CA ALA A 152 3.18 -14.62 -19.80
C ALA A 152 4.13 -15.76 -19.38
N GLN A 153 3.56 -16.84 -18.83
CA GLN A 153 4.23 -18.12 -18.63
C GLN A 153 3.44 -19.24 -19.33
N PRO A 154 3.63 -19.43 -20.65
CA PRO A 154 2.85 -20.38 -21.44
C PRO A 154 2.93 -21.79 -20.87
N LEU A 155 1.77 -22.46 -20.76
CA LEU A 155 1.64 -23.84 -20.30
C LEU A 155 2.28 -24.10 -18.92
N ALA A 156 2.39 -23.07 -18.07
CA ALA A 156 3.09 -23.14 -16.78
C ALA A 156 4.54 -23.67 -16.92
N ASN A 157 5.18 -23.43 -18.07
CA ASN A 157 6.55 -23.88 -18.34
C ASN A 157 7.57 -22.93 -17.68
N GLY A 158 7.79 -23.13 -16.39
CA GLY A 158 8.70 -22.32 -15.58
C GLY A 158 8.51 -22.56 -14.09
N ARG A 159 9.20 -21.76 -13.27
CA ARG A 159 8.94 -21.74 -11.82
C ARG A 159 7.72 -20.89 -11.51
N HIS A 160 6.97 -21.24 -10.46
CA HIS A 160 5.80 -20.47 -10.04
C HIS A 160 6.13 -19.01 -9.61
N LEU A 161 7.39 -18.71 -9.26
CA LEU A 161 7.93 -17.37 -9.01
C LEU A 161 8.96 -16.92 -10.06
N ASP A 162 8.85 -17.36 -11.32
CA ASP A 162 9.71 -16.78 -12.36
C ASP A 162 9.35 -15.30 -12.55
N MET A 163 10.24 -14.43 -12.08
CA MET A 163 10.07 -12.98 -12.03
C MET A 163 11.18 -12.24 -12.78
N LYS A 164 11.86 -12.89 -13.72
CA LYS A 164 12.99 -12.31 -14.47
C LYS A 164 12.63 -10.99 -15.17
N ALA A 165 11.43 -10.92 -15.77
CA ALA A 165 10.94 -9.70 -16.42
C ALA A 165 10.79 -8.56 -15.41
N ALA A 166 10.12 -8.83 -14.28
CA ALA A 166 9.91 -7.86 -13.22
C ALA A 166 11.23 -7.33 -12.62
N LEU A 167 12.15 -8.25 -12.27
CA LEU A 167 13.46 -7.88 -11.72
C LEU A 167 14.32 -7.14 -12.75
N GLY A 168 14.26 -7.53 -14.03
CA GLY A 168 14.95 -6.83 -15.10
C GLY A 168 14.49 -5.37 -15.22
N GLN A 169 13.18 -5.13 -15.12
CA GLN A 169 12.64 -3.77 -15.15
C GLN A 169 13.08 -2.93 -13.95
N LEU A 170 13.10 -3.50 -12.74
CA LEU A 170 13.58 -2.82 -11.54
C LEU A 170 15.08 -2.49 -11.63
N GLN A 171 15.88 -3.40 -12.19
CA GLN A 171 17.32 -3.18 -12.43
C GLN A 171 17.58 -2.06 -13.45
N VAL A 172 16.79 -1.99 -14.52
CA VAL A 172 16.88 -0.90 -15.51
C VAL A 172 16.55 0.45 -14.87
N ALA A 173 15.46 0.50 -14.10
CA ALA A 173 15.06 1.71 -13.39
C ALA A 173 16.14 2.19 -12.39
N LEU A 174 16.74 1.24 -11.65
CA LEU A 174 17.82 1.53 -10.71
C LEU A 174 19.08 2.05 -11.41
N ALA A 175 19.49 1.45 -12.53
CA ALA A 175 20.65 1.89 -13.30
C ALA A 175 20.46 3.32 -13.86
N GLN A 176 19.24 3.66 -14.28
CA GLN A 176 18.89 5.02 -14.72
C GLN A 176 18.95 6.02 -13.55
N ALA A 177 18.41 5.65 -12.39
CA ALA A 177 18.49 6.47 -11.19
C ALA A 177 19.95 6.72 -10.77
N GLN A 178 20.84 5.72 -10.90
CA GLN A 178 22.28 5.87 -10.62
C GLN A 178 22.95 6.89 -11.54
N GLY A 179 22.63 6.88 -12.84
CA GLY A 179 23.17 7.87 -13.77
C GLY A 179 22.73 9.30 -13.42
N LEU A 180 21.45 9.48 -13.04
CA LEU A 180 20.94 10.79 -12.61
C LEU A 180 21.54 11.25 -11.28
N ALA A 181 21.66 10.33 -10.31
CA ALA A 181 22.31 10.56 -9.03
C ALA A 181 23.76 11.05 -9.19
N GLN A 182 24.52 10.45 -10.10
CA GLN A 182 25.89 10.87 -10.36
C GLN A 182 25.96 12.29 -10.94
N ALA A 183 25.04 12.64 -11.84
CA ALA A 183 24.93 14.01 -12.36
C ALA A 183 24.50 15.02 -11.28
N ALA A 184 23.61 14.62 -10.37
CA ALA A 184 23.14 15.43 -9.25
C ALA A 184 24.23 15.65 -8.20
N SER A 185 25.08 14.65 -7.94
CA SER A 185 26.22 14.72 -7.02
C SER A 185 27.20 15.83 -7.39
N VAL A 186 27.50 15.98 -8.68
CA VAL A 186 28.36 17.07 -9.20
C VAL A 186 27.73 18.44 -8.92
N ALA A 187 26.40 18.53 -8.91
CA ALA A 187 25.65 19.73 -8.59
C ALA A 187 25.39 19.91 -7.08
N LYS A 188 25.97 19.06 -6.21
CA LYS A 188 25.75 19.04 -4.75
C LYS A 188 24.29 18.89 -4.33
N ALA A 189 23.46 18.26 -5.16
CA ALA A 189 22.08 17.92 -4.79
C ALA A 189 22.06 16.63 -3.95
N GLU A 190 21.11 16.54 -3.00
CA GLU A 190 20.88 15.33 -2.22
C GLU A 190 20.47 14.15 -3.11
N ILE A 191 20.94 12.95 -2.75
CA ILE A 191 20.83 11.73 -3.56
C ILE A 191 20.15 10.62 -2.76
N ALA A 192 19.22 9.91 -3.38
CA ALA A 192 18.61 8.71 -2.79
C ALA A 192 19.65 7.60 -2.52
N ASP A 193 19.46 6.80 -1.46
CA ASP A 193 20.31 5.64 -1.18
C ASP A 193 19.99 4.47 -2.13
N LEU A 194 20.55 4.55 -3.34
CA LEU A 194 20.39 3.53 -4.38
C LEU A 194 21.11 2.22 -4.06
N LYS A 195 22.01 2.21 -3.06
CA LYS A 195 22.70 0.98 -2.65
C LYS A 195 21.79 0.14 -1.76
N ALA A 196 21.14 0.77 -0.78
CA ALA A 196 20.14 0.13 0.08
C ALA A 196 19.00 -0.47 -0.77
N GLU A 197 18.50 0.29 -1.76
CA GLU A 197 17.47 -0.19 -2.69
C GLU A 197 17.92 -1.44 -3.46
N ASN A 198 19.15 -1.45 -4.00
CA ASN A 198 19.67 -2.61 -4.72
C ASN A 198 19.79 -3.87 -3.83
N GLU A 199 20.23 -3.69 -2.58
CA GLU A 199 20.38 -4.77 -1.62
C GLU A 199 19.01 -5.33 -1.23
N TRP A 200 18.03 -4.45 -1.00
CA TRP A 200 16.65 -4.84 -0.73
C TRP A 200 16.02 -5.64 -1.89
N LEU A 201 16.21 -5.20 -3.14
CA LEU A 201 15.74 -5.94 -4.32
C LEU A 201 16.32 -7.36 -4.39
N LYS A 202 17.59 -7.54 -4.04
CA LYS A 202 18.29 -8.85 -4.10
C LYS A 202 17.97 -9.78 -2.93
N ASN A 203 17.81 -9.20 -1.75
CA ASN A 203 17.71 -9.94 -0.49
C ASN A 203 16.28 -10.16 -0.04
N SER A 204 15.34 -9.30 -0.42
CA SER A 204 13.93 -9.37 -0.04
C SER A 204 13.01 -9.68 -1.21
N VAL A 205 13.14 -8.94 -2.33
CA VAL A 205 12.20 -9.04 -3.48
C VAL A 205 12.45 -10.25 -4.38
N ASN A 206 13.71 -10.51 -4.72
CA ASN A 206 14.06 -11.65 -5.56
C ASN A 206 13.58 -12.97 -4.94
N GLU A 207 12.83 -13.76 -5.71
CA GLU A 207 12.19 -15.01 -5.27
C GLU A 207 11.27 -14.85 -4.03
N LEU A 208 10.87 -13.62 -3.67
CA LEU A 208 10.11 -13.33 -2.44
C LEU A 208 10.76 -13.94 -1.19
N LYS A 209 12.07 -13.73 -1.02
CA LYS A 209 12.83 -14.21 0.15
C LYS A 209 12.29 -13.68 1.48
N GLU A 210 11.61 -12.55 1.45
CA GLU A 210 10.85 -12.00 2.58
C GLU A 210 9.38 -11.81 2.21
N ALA A 211 8.54 -11.48 3.19
CA ALA A 211 7.10 -11.27 3.02
C ALA A 211 6.76 -9.94 2.30
N VAL A 212 7.25 -9.80 1.07
CA VAL A 212 7.06 -8.63 0.21
C VAL A 212 6.02 -8.89 -0.87
N MET A 213 5.52 -7.82 -1.49
CA MET A 213 4.59 -7.89 -2.60
C MET A 213 5.23 -7.27 -3.85
N LEU A 214 5.15 -7.99 -4.98
CA LEU A 214 5.65 -7.52 -6.26
C LEU A 214 4.51 -7.50 -7.29
N LEU A 215 4.34 -6.36 -7.96
CA LEU A 215 3.41 -6.18 -9.08
C LEU A 215 4.22 -5.99 -10.37
N SER A 216 3.91 -6.78 -11.40
CA SER A 216 4.58 -6.71 -12.71
C SER A 216 3.58 -6.80 -13.86
N SER A 217 3.77 -5.97 -14.88
CA SER A 217 2.96 -6.00 -16.10
C SER A 217 3.78 -5.44 -17.26
N PRO A 218 3.92 -6.16 -18.38
CA PRO A 218 4.70 -5.69 -19.54
C PRO A 218 4.03 -4.51 -20.26
N GLU A 219 2.70 -4.39 -20.17
CA GLU A 219 1.91 -3.39 -20.91
C GLU A 219 1.33 -2.30 -19.98
N GLY A 220 1.95 -2.10 -18.81
CA GLY A 220 1.63 -1.03 -17.87
C GLY A 220 0.71 -1.43 -16.72
N ILE A 221 0.59 -0.51 -15.75
CA ILE A 221 -0.20 -0.66 -14.53
C ILE A 221 -1.03 0.62 -14.36
N ALA A 222 -2.34 0.48 -14.17
CA ALA A 222 -3.25 1.60 -13.91
C ALA A 222 -3.89 1.47 -12.52
N LEU A 223 -3.90 2.56 -11.76
CA LEU A 223 -4.57 2.66 -10.46
C LEU A 223 -5.65 3.76 -10.57
N ALA A 224 -6.92 3.41 -10.34
CA ALA A 224 -8.04 4.33 -10.49
C ALA A 224 -9.07 4.16 -9.38
N THR A 225 -9.55 5.28 -8.83
CA THR A 225 -10.61 5.35 -7.82
C THR A 225 -11.26 6.73 -7.85
N PRO A 226 -12.58 6.87 -7.62
CA PRO A 226 -13.24 8.16 -7.48
C PRO A 226 -12.99 8.85 -6.13
N ASP A 227 -12.41 8.16 -5.14
CA ASP A 227 -12.06 8.70 -3.83
C ASP A 227 -10.54 8.94 -3.77
N ARG A 228 -9.82 8.30 -2.83
CA ARG A 228 -8.41 8.56 -2.55
C ARG A 228 -7.52 7.36 -2.85
N VAL A 229 -6.30 7.65 -3.28
CA VAL A 229 -5.15 6.73 -3.23
C VAL A 229 -4.21 7.22 -2.12
N SER A 230 -3.72 6.31 -1.28
CA SER A 230 -2.75 6.61 -0.22
C SER A 230 -1.55 5.70 -0.35
N VAL A 231 -0.35 6.27 -0.32
CA VAL A 231 0.93 5.55 -0.33
C VAL A 231 1.71 6.00 0.89
N ALA A 232 2.06 5.06 1.76
CA ALA A 232 2.82 5.31 2.98
C ALA A 232 3.85 4.18 3.16
N ALA A 233 5.09 4.56 3.44
CA ALA A 233 6.18 3.65 3.76
C ALA A 233 6.84 4.11 5.06
N GLY A 234 7.31 3.17 5.88
CA GLY A 234 8.07 3.47 7.10
C GLY A 234 9.54 3.86 6.83
N CYS A 235 10.02 3.59 5.62
CA CYS A 235 11.32 4.00 5.10
C CYS A 235 11.09 4.86 3.85
N ASP A 236 11.50 4.37 2.67
CA ASP A 236 11.51 5.15 1.44
C ASP A 236 10.33 4.86 0.51
N VAL A 237 9.97 5.87 -0.31
CA VAL A 237 9.14 5.71 -1.50
C VAL A 237 9.97 6.13 -2.70
N ASN A 238 10.32 5.17 -3.56
CA ASN A 238 11.08 5.42 -4.78
C ASN A 238 10.16 5.38 -6.02
N ILE A 239 10.24 6.40 -6.86
CA ILE A 239 9.51 6.49 -8.13
C ILE A 239 10.51 6.79 -9.24
N ALA A 240 10.70 5.84 -10.14
CA ALA A 240 11.62 5.94 -11.27
C ALA A 240 10.89 5.79 -12.60
N THR A 241 11.23 6.64 -13.57
CA THR A 241 10.68 6.60 -14.94
C THR A 241 11.79 6.85 -15.95
N SER A 242 11.75 6.17 -17.10
CA SER A 242 12.72 6.36 -18.19
C SER A 242 12.39 7.53 -19.13
N ALA A 243 11.16 8.06 -19.07
CA ALA A 243 10.68 9.10 -19.98
C ALA A 243 10.19 10.34 -19.23
N GLY A 244 8.95 10.34 -18.74
CA GLY A 244 8.35 11.50 -18.09
C GLY A 244 7.67 11.14 -16.78
N PHE A 245 7.80 12.05 -15.81
CA PHE A 245 7.06 12.04 -14.55
C PHE A 245 6.11 13.24 -14.55
N ASN A 246 4.80 12.97 -14.52
CA ASN A 246 3.76 13.99 -14.60
C ASN A 246 2.88 13.95 -13.36
N VAL A 247 2.72 15.10 -12.71
CA VAL A 247 1.82 15.28 -11.56
C VAL A 247 0.79 16.34 -11.92
N ASN A 248 -0.48 15.94 -11.96
CA ASN A 248 -1.60 16.82 -12.32
C ASN A 248 -2.57 16.90 -11.15
N ALA A 249 -2.79 18.12 -10.64
CA ALA A 249 -3.74 18.37 -9.56
C ALA A 249 -4.66 19.53 -9.94
N GLN A 250 -5.97 19.34 -9.78
CA GLN A 250 -6.97 20.36 -10.16
C GLN A 250 -7.04 21.52 -9.17
N ARG A 251 -6.73 21.27 -7.88
CA ARG A 251 -6.77 22.28 -6.83
C ARG A 251 -5.38 22.69 -6.38
N ASN A 252 -4.68 21.80 -5.70
CA ASN A 252 -3.36 22.08 -5.14
C ASN A 252 -2.42 20.88 -5.27
N ALA A 253 -1.14 21.18 -5.37
CA ALA A 253 -0.05 20.21 -5.19
C ALA A 253 0.83 20.75 -4.06
N SER A 254 0.99 19.96 -2.99
CA SER A 254 1.79 20.32 -1.81
C SER A 254 2.88 19.29 -1.59
N VAL A 255 4.10 19.77 -1.38
CA VAL A 255 5.27 18.94 -1.05
C VAL A 255 5.90 19.56 0.20
N ALA A 256 6.12 18.75 1.22
CA ALA A 256 6.75 19.14 2.46
C ALA A 256 7.79 18.09 2.84
N ALA A 257 8.97 18.54 3.24
CA ALA A 257 10.04 17.71 3.78
C ALA A 257 10.47 18.30 5.13
N SER A 258 10.80 17.44 6.10
CA SER A 258 11.26 17.88 7.43
C SER A 258 12.70 18.39 7.41
N ASP A 259 13.52 17.82 6.53
CA ASP A 259 14.93 18.17 6.39
C ASP A 259 15.13 18.99 5.11
N THR A 260 15.18 18.34 3.95
CA THR A 260 15.59 18.98 2.69
C THR A 260 14.62 18.70 1.55
N LEU A 261 14.29 19.74 0.77
CA LEU A 261 13.65 19.61 -0.55
C LEU A 261 14.69 19.87 -1.66
N SER A 262 15.13 18.81 -2.35
CA SER A 262 16.09 18.89 -3.45
C SER A 262 15.38 18.75 -4.81
N LEU A 263 15.56 19.73 -5.70
CA LEU A 263 15.02 19.71 -7.07
C LEU A 263 16.15 19.94 -8.08
N PHE A 264 16.40 18.95 -8.92
CA PHE A 264 17.52 18.97 -9.88
C PHE A 264 17.05 18.70 -11.30
N ALA A 265 17.52 19.50 -12.25
CA ALA A 265 17.31 19.31 -13.67
C ALA A 265 18.65 19.40 -14.42
N HIS A 266 19.03 18.31 -15.11
CA HIS A 266 20.36 18.23 -15.73
C HIS A 266 20.49 19.00 -17.05
N ASN A 267 19.52 18.85 -17.96
CA ASN A 267 19.61 19.37 -19.33
C ASN A 267 18.57 20.45 -19.67
N GLY A 268 17.30 20.21 -19.32
CA GLY A 268 16.17 21.07 -19.74
C GLY A 268 15.99 22.36 -18.94
N GLY A 269 16.79 22.56 -17.88
CA GLY A 269 16.62 23.63 -16.91
C GLY A 269 15.38 23.47 -16.03
N ALA A 270 15.20 24.40 -15.09
CA ALA A 270 14.04 24.48 -14.22
C ALA A 270 13.12 25.63 -14.66
N LYS A 271 11.81 25.42 -14.54
CA LYS A 271 10.79 26.41 -14.90
C LYS A 271 9.75 26.50 -13.77
N LEU A 272 9.59 27.70 -13.20
CA LEU A 272 8.61 27.98 -12.16
C LEU A 272 7.73 29.15 -12.60
N PHE A 273 6.45 28.87 -12.87
CA PHE A 273 5.49 29.86 -13.35
C PHE A 273 4.23 29.86 -12.48
N ALA A 274 3.73 31.05 -12.15
CA ALA A 274 2.36 31.23 -11.67
C ALA A 274 1.61 32.11 -12.69
N ALA A 275 0.64 31.52 -13.40
CA ALA A 275 -0.16 32.27 -14.39
C ALA A 275 -1.02 33.37 -13.72
N ARG A 276 -1.44 33.12 -12.48
CA ARG A 276 -2.10 34.06 -11.58
C ARG A 276 -1.63 33.76 -10.16
N GLY A 277 -1.70 34.77 -9.29
CA GLY A 277 -1.24 34.64 -7.91
C GLY A 277 0.25 34.93 -7.76
N LYS A 278 0.66 35.11 -6.51
CA LYS A 278 2.02 35.51 -6.13
C LYS A 278 2.94 34.29 -6.12
N VAL A 279 4.12 34.42 -6.73
CA VAL A 279 5.26 33.53 -6.44
C VAL A 279 5.97 34.08 -5.20
N LEU A 280 6.08 33.27 -4.15
CA LEU A 280 6.78 33.62 -2.92
C LEU A 280 7.87 32.58 -2.66
N VAL A 281 9.12 33.03 -2.57
CA VAL A 281 10.27 32.22 -2.20
C VAL A 281 10.90 32.86 -0.97
N GLN A 282 11.16 32.07 0.08
CA GLN A 282 11.68 32.55 1.36
C GLN A 282 12.64 31.53 1.95
N ALA A 283 13.76 32.01 2.47
CA ALA A 283 14.56 31.31 3.47
C ALA A 283 14.28 32.00 4.81
N GLN A 284 13.46 31.37 5.66
CA GLN A 284 12.88 32.04 6.84
C GLN A 284 13.87 32.16 8.01
N SER A 285 14.89 31.30 8.04
CA SER A 285 15.90 31.24 9.10
C SER A 285 17.34 31.16 8.59
N ASP A 286 17.54 31.16 7.27
CA ASP A 286 18.85 30.97 6.65
C ASP A 286 19.01 31.84 5.40
N ALA A 287 20.18 31.77 4.77
CA ALA A 287 20.50 32.51 3.56
C ALA A 287 19.69 32.04 2.34
N MET A 288 19.47 32.98 1.42
CA MET A 288 18.99 32.69 0.08
C MET A 288 20.09 33.01 -0.92
N GLU A 289 20.45 32.03 -1.74
CA GLU A 289 21.42 32.19 -2.83
C GLU A 289 20.74 32.03 -4.19
N LEU A 290 20.99 32.99 -5.09
CA LEU A 290 20.55 32.98 -6.48
C LEU A 290 21.79 33.23 -7.33
N VAL A 291 22.22 32.23 -8.10
CA VAL A 291 23.48 32.27 -8.85
C VAL A 291 23.24 31.79 -10.28
N ALA A 292 23.80 32.51 -11.26
CA ALA A 292 23.81 32.12 -12.66
C ALA A 292 25.23 32.25 -13.22
N GLN A 293 25.67 31.26 -14.01
CA GLN A 293 26.97 31.34 -14.71
C GLN A 293 26.94 32.36 -15.87
N LYS A 294 25.75 32.60 -16.42
CA LYS A 294 25.49 33.59 -17.46
C LYS A 294 24.66 34.74 -16.88
N ASP A 295 24.09 35.55 -17.76
CA ASP A 295 23.30 36.71 -17.40
C ASP A 295 22.15 36.37 -16.45
N MET A 296 21.95 37.24 -15.46
CA MET A 296 20.80 37.23 -14.57
C MET A 296 19.91 38.45 -14.86
N HIS A 297 18.62 38.21 -15.07
CA HIS A 297 17.64 39.26 -15.30
C HIS A 297 16.64 39.33 -14.14
N LEU A 298 16.55 40.49 -13.49
CA LEU A 298 15.51 40.80 -12.51
C LEU A 298 14.66 41.94 -13.06
N THR A 299 13.42 41.61 -13.47
CA THR A 299 12.55 42.55 -14.17
C THR A 299 11.17 42.60 -13.54
N SER A 300 10.69 43.81 -13.29
CA SER A 300 9.28 44.08 -13.03
C SER A 300 8.71 44.83 -14.24
N ALA A 301 7.84 44.18 -15.01
CA ALA A 301 7.35 44.73 -16.29
C ALA A 301 6.40 45.92 -16.12
N SER A 302 5.65 45.99 -15.01
CA SER A 302 4.64 47.04 -14.78
C SER A 302 4.59 47.54 -13.34
N GLY A 303 5.41 46.97 -12.45
CA GLY A 303 5.51 47.40 -11.05
C GLY A 303 6.92 47.87 -10.70
N THR A 304 7.25 47.87 -9.41
CA THR A 304 8.56 48.31 -8.90
C THR A 304 9.43 47.12 -8.50
N LEU A 305 10.72 47.16 -8.86
CA LEU A 305 11.72 46.29 -8.25
C LEU A 305 12.19 46.90 -6.93
N ILE A 306 11.98 46.20 -5.82
CA ILE A 306 12.36 46.66 -4.48
C ILE A 306 13.42 45.72 -3.92
N ALA A 307 14.56 46.29 -3.53
CA ALA A 307 15.60 45.60 -2.76
C ALA A 307 15.74 46.32 -1.41
N ASN A 308 15.35 45.65 -0.33
CA ASN A 308 15.42 46.18 1.03
C ASN A 308 16.20 45.19 1.91
N ALA A 309 17.11 45.71 2.74
CA ALA A 309 17.96 44.91 3.60
C ALA A 309 18.27 45.68 4.89
N ALA A 310 18.15 45.00 6.03
CA ALA A 310 18.38 45.59 7.35
C ALA A 310 19.80 46.16 7.52
N ASN A 311 20.80 45.47 6.95
CA ASN A 311 22.22 45.82 7.09
C ASN A 311 22.78 46.56 5.86
N GLY A 312 21.93 46.89 4.88
CA GLY A 312 22.32 47.60 3.66
C GLY A 312 22.36 46.74 2.40
N VAL A 313 22.53 47.41 1.25
CA VAL A 313 22.54 46.83 -0.10
C VAL A 313 23.84 47.19 -0.80
N VAL A 314 24.46 46.22 -1.50
CA VAL A 314 25.69 46.43 -2.28
C VAL A 314 25.46 45.94 -3.71
N LEU A 315 25.72 46.83 -4.68
CA LEU A 315 25.77 46.51 -6.10
C LEU A 315 27.23 46.68 -6.55
N HIS A 316 27.83 45.65 -7.13
CA HIS A 316 29.22 45.67 -7.58
C HIS A 316 29.37 44.98 -8.94
N GLY A 317 30.38 45.36 -9.71
CA GLY A 317 30.72 44.76 -11.01
C GLY A 317 32.18 44.30 -11.06
N GLY A 318 32.61 43.68 -12.17
CA GLY A 318 33.91 42.98 -12.35
C GLY A 318 35.21 43.79 -12.18
N GLY A 319 35.19 44.96 -11.56
CA GLY A 319 36.33 45.76 -11.13
C GLY A 319 36.14 46.26 -9.69
N THR A 320 36.59 47.47 -9.37
CA THR A 320 36.42 48.07 -8.04
C THR A 320 35.20 49.00 -7.92
N ALA A 321 34.36 49.09 -8.96
CA ALA A 321 33.21 49.97 -8.99
C ALA A 321 32.01 49.36 -8.23
N TYR A 322 31.36 50.16 -7.38
CA TYR A 322 30.20 49.74 -6.60
C TYR A 322 29.26 50.90 -6.24
N VAL A 323 28.03 50.53 -5.86
CA VAL A 323 27.06 51.38 -5.16
C VAL A 323 26.67 50.66 -3.88
N LYS A 324 26.85 51.31 -2.73
CA LYS A 324 26.56 50.74 -1.41
C LYS A 324 25.62 51.68 -0.65
N VAL A 325 24.55 51.11 -0.11
CA VAL A 325 23.63 51.78 0.81
C VAL A 325 23.81 51.14 2.18
N SER A 326 24.14 51.93 3.19
CA SER A 326 24.36 51.43 4.57
C SER A 326 24.02 52.51 5.60
N GLY A 327 23.06 52.20 6.48
CA GLY A 327 22.44 53.21 7.34
C GLY A 327 21.84 54.33 6.49
N ASP A 328 22.15 55.58 6.85
CA ASP A 328 21.71 56.77 6.12
C ASP A 328 22.67 57.19 4.99
N ASN A 329 23.72 56.38 4.72
CA ASN A 329 24.76 56.72 3.75
C ASN A 329 24.57 55.98 2.41
N VAL A 330 24.81 56.71 1.31
CA VAL A 330 24.98 56.17 -0.04
C VAL A 330 26.41 56.43 -0.48
N GLU A 331 27.16 55.36 -0.74
CA GLU A 331 28.56 55.40 -1.19
C GLU A 331 28.64 54.89 -2.64
N ILE A 332 29.18 55.73 -3.53
CA ILE A 332 29.45 55.41 -4.94
C ILE A 332 30.96 55.53 -5.14
N GLY A 333 31.63 54.41 -5.40
CA GLY A 333 33.10 54.37 -5.42
C GLY A 333 33.65 53.47 -6.53
N GLY A 334 34.90 53.71 -6.93
CA GLY A 334 35.64 52.92 -7.90
C GLY A 334 36.93 53.60 -8.35
N ALA A 335 37.85 52.84 -8.95
CA ALA A 335 39.13 53.36 -9.46
C ALA A 335 39.00 54.13 -10.80
N GLY A 336 37.84 54.06 -11.45
CA GLY A 336 37.57 54.73 -12.72
C GLY A 336 36.83 56.06 -12.56
N ASN A 337 36.35 56.59 -13.69
CA ASN A 337 35.58 57.84 -13.71
C ASN A 337 34.11 57.60 -13.34
N LEU A 338 33.54 58.45 -12.48
CA LEU A 338 32.09 58.56 -12.31
C LEU A 338 31.51 59.42 -13.43
N ILE A 339 30.80 58.80 -14.38
CA ILE A 339 30.19 59.51 -15.52
C ILE A 339 28.69 59.73 -15.23
N LEU A 340 28.30 60.99 -15.01
CA LEU A 340 26.90 61.40 -14.83
C LEU A 340 26.41 62.12 -16.09
N LYS A 341 25.47 61.50 -16.82
CA LYS A 341 24.82 62.09 -18.01
C LYS A 341 23.43 62.59 -17.64
N ILE A 342 23.37 63.83 -17.12
CA ILE A 342 22.16 64.39 -16.49
C ILE A 342 21.95 65.86 -16.86
N ILE A 343 20.73 66.35 -16.67
CA ILE A 343 20.37 67.77 -16.85
C ILE A 343 20.83 68.62 -15.65
N GLY A 344 20.83 68.06 -14.43
CA GLY A 344 21.29 68.75 -13.21
C GLY A 344 21.29 67.85 -11.98
N ILE A 345 21.94 68.32 -10.91
CA ILE A 345 21.91 67.71 -9.57
C ILE A 345 21.20 68.70 -8.65
N ASP A 346 20.07 68.29 -8.06
CA ASP A 346 19.38 69.06 -7.03
C ASP A 346 19.74 68.52 -5.65
N LYS A 347 20.22 69.39 -4.77
CA LYS A 347 20.62 69.06 -3.41
C LYS A 347 19.69 69.78 -2.43
N SER A 348 18.70 69.06 -1.94
CA SER A 348 17.77 69.49 -0.89
C SER A 348 18.17 68.94 0.49
N GLY A 349 17.43 69.30 1.54
CA GLY A 349 17.62 68.76 2.88
C GLY A 349 17.38 67.23 2.96
N PRO A 350 17.64 66.59 4.11
CA PRO A 350 17.49 65.16 4.26
C PRO A 350 16.03 64.72 4.05
N GLY A 351 15.84 63.69 3.22
CA GLY A 351 14.57 62.97 3.08
C GLY A 351 14.60 61.63 3.81
N SER A 352 13.44 61.05 4.11
CA SER A 352 13.31 59.74 4.74
C SER A 352 12.38 58.84 3.96
N LEU A 353 12.77 57.58 3.73
CA LEU A 353 11.94 56.53 3.15
C LEU A 353 12.04 55.29 4.04
N SER A 354 10.91 54.79 4.55
CA SER A 354 10.87 53.59 5.38
C SER A 354 10.05 52.51 4.67
N MET A 355 10.63 51.32 4.52
CA MET A 355 9.96 50.15 3.99
C MET A 355 9.96 49.04 5.05
N PRO A 356 8.82 48.36 5.29
CA PRO A 356 8.76 47.27 6.25
C PRO A 356 9.64 46.10 5.79
N LEU A 357 10.41 45.55 6.73
CA LEU A 357 11.18 44.31 6.54
C LEU A 357 10.31 43.11 6.96
N PRO A 358 10.43 41.96 6.29
CA PRO A 358 9.74 40.74 6.72
C PRO A 358 10.24 40.31 8.10
N LYS A 359 9.29 39.97 8.99
CA LYS A 359 9.57 39.30 10.26
C LYS A 359 9.18 37.84 10.11
N PHE A 360 10.08 36.93 10.47
CA PHE A 360 9.82 35.49 10.45
C PHE A 360 9.65 35.02 11.89
N GLU A 361 8.47 34.52 12.22
CA GLU A 361 8.23 33.88 13.50
C GLU A 361 8.76 32.45 13.42
N GLN A 362 9.71 32.11 14.29
CA GLN A 362 10.20 30.74 14.39
C GLN A 362 9.19 29.94 15.22
N THR A 363 8.42 29.09 14.53
CA THR A 363 7.63 28.08 15.24
C THR A 363 8.57 26.91 15.51
N THR A 364 8.94 26.70 16.77
CA THR A 364 9.60 25.45 17.17
C THR A 364 8.57 24.35 16.96
N ILE A 365 8.78 23.47 15.98
CA ILE A 365 7.99 22.23 15.91
C ILE A 365 8.39 21.44 17.15
N GLY A 366 7.57 21.54 18.20
CA GLY A 366 7.75 20.76 19.41
C GLY A 366 7.58 19.30 19.03
N HIS A 367 8.68 18.56 18.96
CA HIS A 367 8.66 17.10 19.04
C HIS A 367 8.33 16.69 20.49
N ASP A 368 7.16 17.10 20.98
CA ASP A 368 6.69 16.84 22.34
C ASP A 368 5.86 15.54 22.38
N GLU A 369 6.33 14.50 21.69
CA GLU A 369 5.74 13.17 21.78
C GLU A 369 6.13 12.56 23.13
N HIS A 370 5.18 12.59 24.08
CA HIS A 370 5.32 11.95 25.38
C HIS A 370 4.63 10.58 25.37
N PHE A 371 5.21 9.57 26.02
CA PHE A 371 4.62 8.23 26.08
C PHE A 371 3.53 8.14 27.17
N ILE A 372 2.35 7.62 26.83
CA ILE A 372 1.26 7.40 27.79
C ILE A 372 1.35 5.97 28.34
N LEU A 373 1.52 5.86 29.66
CA LEU A 373 1.40 4.60 30.38
C LEU A 373 -0.09 4.29 30.56
N SER A 374 -0.55 3.16 30.04
CA SER A 374 -1.93 2.70 30.16
C SER A 374 -2.04 1.43 30.99
N ASP A 375 -3.14 1.29 31.72
CA ASP A 375 -3.44 0.09 32.48
C ASP A 375 -3.85 -1.04 31.54
N ARG A 376 -3.20 -2.21 31.66
CA ARG A 376 -3.37 -3.34 30.73
C ARG A 376 -4.77 -3.96 30.76
N LEU A 377 -5.50 -3.84 31.87
CA LEU A 377 -6.82 -4.44 32.03
C LEU A 377 -7.94 -3.51 31.54
N THR A 378 -7.76 -2.20 31.70
CA THR A 378 -8.81 -1.21 31.40
C THR A 378 -8.53 -0.34 30.18
N GLY A 379 -7.29 -0.31 29.69
CA GLY A 379 -6.86 0.57 28.59
C GLY A 379 -6.79 2.05 28.96
N LEU A 380 -7.16 2.43 30.18
CA LEU A 380 -7.16 3.81 30.63
C LEU A 380 -5.74 4.30 30.96
N PRO A 381 -5.42 5.59 30.72
CA PRO A 381 -4.16 6.17 31.14
C PRO A 381 -3.95 6.02 32.65
N ALA A 382 -2.80 5.47 33.04
CA ALA A 382 -2.38 5.33 34.42
C ALA A 382 -1.84 6.67 34.93
N ALA A 383 -2.74 7.59 35.24
CA ALA A 383 -2.41 8.92 35.74
C ALA A 383 -1.77 8.88 37.15
N ASN A 384 -0.82 9.78 37.41
CA ASN A 384 -0.14 9.95 38.71
C ASN A 384 0.45 8.65 39.29
N ARG A 385 0.90 7.73 38.45
CA ARG A 385 1.53 6.49 38.88
C ARG A 385 3.06 6.60 38.78
N PRO A 386 3.80 6.19 39.83
CA PRO A 386 5.24 6.08 39.73
C PRO A 386 5.61 5.01 38.71
N TYR A 387 6.59 5.31 37.86
CA TYR A 387 7.13 4.38 36.89
C TYR A 387 8.65 4.34 36.99
N ARG A 388 9.20 3.21 36.55
CA ARG A 388 10.64 2.97 36.42
C ARG A 388 10.87 2.27 35.10
N ILE A 389 11.54 2.95 34.17
CA ILE A 389 11.81 2.41 32.84
C ILE A 389 13.31 2.36 32.64
N GLN A 390 13.79 1.22 32.13
CA GLN A 390 15.18 1.05 31.73
C GLN A 390 15.29 1.24 30.21
N LEU A 391 16.17 2.14 29.80
CA LEU A 391 16.60 2.39 28.42
C LEU A 391 17.55 1.30 27.93
N ALA A 392 17.70 1.20 26.60
CA ALA A 392 18.56 0.20 25.96
C ALA A 392 20.05 0.33 26.32
N ASP A 393 20.51 1.53 26.67
CA ASP A 393 21.87 1.80 27.16
C ASP A 393 22.07 1.43 28.65
N GLY A 394 21.02 0.94 29.30
CA GLY A 394 21.01 0.56 30.71
C GLY A 394 20.65 1.70 31.66
N GLN A 395 20.45 2.93 31.18
CA GLN A 395 20.02 4.06 32.00
C GLN A 395 18.61 3.82 32.53
N VAL A 396 18.40 4.09 33.83
CA VAL A 396 17.09 3.93 34.47
C VAL A 396 16.48 5.30 34.72
N ILE A 397 15.29 5.51 34.18
CA ILE A 397 14.50 6.73 34.34
C ILE A 397 13.33 6.42 35.27
N GLU A 398 13.27 7.16 36.37
CA GLU A 398 12.21 7.10 37.36
C GLU A 398 11.41 8.40 37.34
N GLY A 399 10.09 8.29 37.42
CA GLY A 399 9.21 9.43 37.40
C GLY A 399 7.80 9.09 37.84
N VAL A 400 6.93 10.08 37.83
CA VAL A 400 5.49 9.91 38.04
C VAL A 400 4.80 10.37 36.77
N THR A 401 3.86 9.57 36.27
CA THR A 401 3.08 9.95 35.09
C THR A 401 2.22 11.18 35.37
N SER A 402 1.97 12.01 34.37
CA SER A 402 1.10 13.19 34.48
C SER A 402 -0.36 12.80 34.71
N GLY A 403 -1.24 13.81 34.88
CA GLY A 403 -2.69 13.62 34.95
C GLY A 403 -3.32 12.93 33.73
N THR A 404 -2.61 12.87 32.59
CA THR A 404 -3.02 12.16 31.36
C THR A 404 -2.26 10.85 31.14
N GLY A 405 -1.48 10.39 32.13
CA GLY A 405 -0.69 9.16 32.04
C GLY A 405 0.64 9.32 31.28
N ALA A 406 1.02 10.55 30.90
CA ALA A 406 2.25 10.79 30.14
C ALA A 406 3.51 10.67 31.02
N THR A 407 4.56 10.02 30.52
CA THR A 407 5.89 9.96 31.15
C THR A 407 6.71 11.20 30.81
N SER A 408 7.81 11.43 31.52
CA SER A 408 8.78 12.51 31.23
C SER A 408 9.78 12.18 30.11
N LEU A 409 9.56 11.07 29.39
CA LEU A 409 10.44 10.59 28.33
C LEU A 409 10.14 11.30 27.02
N LYS A 410 11.19 11.61 26.26
CA LYS A 410 11.08 12.19 24.91
C LYS A 410 11.44 11.15 23.85
N ALA A 411 10.95 11.30 22.63
CA ALA A 411 11.26 10.39 21.51
C ALA A 411 12.78 10.24 21.27
N GLY A 412 13.58 11.29 21.54
CA GLY A 412 15.04 11.25 21.43
C GLY A 412 15.74 10.30 22.40
N ASP A 413 15.08 9.90 23.49
CA ASP A 413 15.68 9.03 24.50
C ASP A 413 15.67 7.55 24.08
N ILE A 414 14.87 7.16 23.07
CA ILE A 414 14.51 5.74 22.86
C ILE A 414 14.29 5.41 21.37
N ALA A 415 15.36 5.11 20.64
CA ALA A 415 15.27 4.51 19.30
C ALA A 415 15.51 2.97 19.29
N GLN A 416 15.73 2.32 20.46
CA GLN A 416 16.22 0.92 20.50
C GLN A 416 15.53 0.00 21.52
N GLY A 417 14.41 0.40 22.11
CA GLY A 417 13.58 -0.43 23.01
C GLY A 417 13.70 -0.08 24.49
N MET A 418 12.69 -0.46 25.28
CA MET A 418 12.60 -0.19 26.72
C MET A 418 12.02 -1.38 27.48
N THR A 419 12.38 -1.50 28.75
CA THR A 419 11.74 -2.46 29.68
C THR A 419 11.15 -1.72 30.89
N LEU A 420 9.86 -1.90 31.14
CA LEU A 420 9.20 -1.43 32.35
C LEU A 420 9.57 -2.34 33.53
N LEU A 421 10.19 -1.79 34.57
CA LEU A 421 10.58 -2.54 35.75
C LEU A 421 9.42 -2.55 36.76
N THR A 422 8.82 -3.71 37.00
CA THR A 422 7.80 -3.87 38.04
C THR A 422 8.45 -4.13 39.39
N LYS A 423 8.02 -3.40 40.42
CA LYS A 423 8.41 -3.69 41.80
C LYS A 423 7.65 -4.94 42.23
N LYS A 424 8.35 -6.02 42.62
CA LYS A 424 7.72 -7.17 43.29
C LYS A 424 6.96 -6.65 44.50
N SER A 425 5.66 -6.93 44.57
CA SER A 425 4.85 -6.70 45.76
C SER A 425 5.43 -7.55 46.88
N THR A 426 5.87 -6.90 47.95
CA THR A 426 6.13 -7.56 49.23
C THR A 426 4.79 -8.09 49.74
N GLU A 427 4.72 -9.41 49.92
CA GLU A 427 3.61 -10.07 50.62
C GLU A 427 3.49 -9.50 52.04
N ALA A 428 2.26 -9.17 52.42
CA ALA A 428 1.81 -9.04 53.80
C ALA A 428 0.42 -9.68 53.90
#